data_AF-A0A821PJ51-F1
#
_entry.id   AF-A0A821PJ51-F1
#
_cell.length_a   1.000
_cell.length_b   1.000
_cell.length_c   1.000
_cell.angle_alpha   90.00
_cell.angle_beta   90.00
_cell.angle_gamma   90.00
#
_symmetry.space_group_name_H-M   'P 1'
#
loop_
_entity.id
_entity.type
_entity.pdbx_description
1 polymer ?
#
loop_
_entity_poly.entity_id
_entity_poly.type
_entity_poly.pdbx_seq_one_letter_code
_entity_poly.pdbx_strand_id
1 'polypeptide(L)'
;MAAAYAIRKGINRVLDGIMQYRHTLRPSLLEEFKKVALGPSSEGLLLTCVDSRVVASRLTQAASGQLFIVRNSGIRLFFTLILLIENEYWFFFFVEGNLVPLYDYFKNNSIVGGESAVLELTCSRNNVPLIAIFDHLDCKTMNLLYRIRNEISIPSKSPLEQWLKTHAVRTVEQFKKLESSGDYKRKLIFTSAQHYEDDFEAFIDSNNEFKHFDKLSQV
;
A
#
# COMPACT_ATOMS: atom_id res chain seq x y z
N MET A 1 16.81 -25.98 -17.88
CA MET A 1 17.49 -25.00 -18.76
C MET A 1 16.93 -23.58 -18.58
N ALA A 2 15.63 -23.33 -18.77
CA ALA A 2 15.04 -21.97 -18.65
C ALA A 2 15.13 -21.35 -17.24
N ALA A 3 14.89 -22.13 -16.17
CA ALA A 3 14.96 -21.63 -14.79
C ALA A 3 16.38 -21.20 -14.38
N ALA A 4 17.40 -22.01 -14.70
CA ALA A 4 18.80 -21.67 -14.44
C ALA A 4 19.24 -20.40 -15.18
N TYR A 5 18.79 -20.22 -16.42
CA TYR A 5 19.02 -18.98 -17.18
C TYR A 5 18.36 -17.76 -16.53
N ALA A 6 17.10 -17.88 -16.10
CA ALA A 6 16.39 -16.79 -15.41
C ALA A 6 17.06 -16.39 -14.10
N ILE A 7 17.52 -17.35 -13.30
CA ILE A 7 18.27 -17.12 -12.07
C ILE A 7 19.56 -16.32 -12.37
N ARG A 8 20.36 -16.79 -13.33
CA ARG A 8 21.62 -16.11 -13.71
C ARG A 8 21.37 -14.69 -14.22
N LYS A 9 20.33 -14.49 -15.04
CA LYS A 9 19.93 -13.16 -15.52
C LYS A 9 19.55 -12.23 -14.36
N GLY A 10 18.79 -12.73 -13.39
CA GLY A 10 18.38 -11.96 -12.20
C GLY A 10 19.57 -11.56 -11.33
N ILE A 11 20.46 -12.51 -11.02
CA ILE A 11 21.67 -12.25 -10.22
C ILE A 11 22.55 -11.20 -10.90
N ASN A 12 22.84 -11.37 -12.19
CA ASN A 12 23.67 -10.41 -12.92
C ASN A 12 23.04 -9.02 -12.90
N ARG A 13 21.73 -8.89 -13.12
CA ARG A 13 21.05 -7.59 -13.08
C ARG A 13 21.21 -6.88 -11.72
N VAL A 14 21.14 -7.61 -10.61
CA VAL A 14 21.32 -7.05 -9.27
C VAL A 14 22.78 -6.64 -9.06
N LEU A 15 23.73 -7.51 -9.37
CA LEU A 15 25.15 -7.22 -9.20
C LEU A 15 25.61 -6.04 -10.06
N ASP A 16 25.24 -6.02 -11.34
CA ASP A 16 25.57 -4.93 -12.26
C ASP A 16 25.00 -3.59 -11.76
N GLY A 17 23.77 -3.60 -11.24
CA GLY A 17 23.14 -2.42 -10.65
C GLY A 17 23.87 -1.90 -9.41
N ILE A 18 24.29 -2.80 -8.51
CA ILE A 18 25.09 -2.45 -7.33
C ILE A 18 26.45 -1.88 -7.74
N MET A 19 27.11 -2.52 -8.70
CA MET A 19 28.41 -2.06 -9.22
C MET A 19 28.28 -0.67 -9.85
N GLN A 20 27.27 -0.46 -10.70
CA GLN A 20 26.98 0.84 -11.28
C GLN A 20 26.74 1.90 -10.20
N TYR A 21 25.87 1.63 -9.22
CA TYR A 21 25.63 2.53 -8.09
C TYR A 21 26.94 2.94 -7.38
N ARG A 22 27.81 1.97 -7.09
CA ARG A 22 29.09 2.23 -6.39
C ARG A 22 30.03 3.12 -7.18
N HIS A 23 30.09 2.96 -8.50
CA HIS A 23 31.03 3.67 -9.37
C HIS A 23 30.52 5.02 -9.86
N THR A 24 29.20 5.21 -10.00
CA THR A 24 28.65 6.43 -10.59
C THR A 24 27.86 7.27 -9.58
N LEU A 25 26.85 6.71 -8.94
CA LEU A 25 25.86 7.48 -8.17
C LEU A 25 26.27 7.72 -6.71
N ARG A 26 27.05 6.81 -6.13
CA ARG A 26 27.38 6.81 -4.70
C ARG A 26 28.01 8.12 -4.20
N PRO A 27 29.00 8.76 -4.88
CA PRO A 27 29.61 9.98 -4.35
C PRO A 27 28.60 11.11 -4.17
N SER A 28 27.72 11.32 -5.15
CA SER A 28 26.66 12.33 -5.08
C SER A 28 25.64 12.02 -3.98
N LEU A 29 25.18 10.77 -3.90
CA LEU A 29 24.21 10.34 -2.88
C LEU A 29 24.75 10.39 -1.46
N LEU A 30 26.06 10.16 -1.27
CA LEU A 30 26.67 10.27 0.06
C LEU A 30 26.59 11.69 0.62
N GLU A 31 26.75 12.71 -0.23
CA GLU A 31 26.60 14.11 0.21
C GLU A 31 25.14 14.43 0.57
N GLU A 32 24.17 13.89 -0.16
CA GLU A 32 22.75 13.96 0.22
C GLU A 32 22.48 13.24 1.55
N PHE A 33 22.99 12.01 1.73
CA PHE A 33 22.80 11.25 2.97
C PHE A 33 23.41 11.95 4.19
N LYS A 34 24.56 12.62 4.05
CA LYS A 34 25.14 13.42 5.13
C LYS A 34 24.23 14.59 5.53
N LYS A 35 23.64 15.28 4.55
CA LYS A 35 22.69 16.38 4.81
C LYS A 35 21.45 15.86 5.54
N VAL A 36 20.89 14.74 5.07
CA VAL A 36 19.72 14.10 5.69
C VAL A 36 20.03 13.60 7.09
N ALA A 37 21.22 13.04 7.33
CA ALA A 37 21.61 12.52 8.65
C ALA A 37 21.72 13.61 9.72
N LEU A 38 21.97 14.86 9.34
CA LEU A 38 22.05 16.01 10.26
C LEU A 38 20.66 16.54 10.66
N GLY A 39 19.61 16.22 9.90
CA GLY A 39 18.26 16.67 10.16
C GLY A 39 17.29 16.06 9.16
N PRO A 40 16.75 14.85 9.41
CA PRO A 40 15.80 14.23 8.51
C PRO A 40 14.48 15.02 8.51
N SER A 41 14.10 15.57 7.36
CA SER A 41 12.79 16.21 7.14
C SER A 41 11.87 15.23 6.42
N SER A 42 11.41 14.20 7.14
CA SER A 42 10.50 13.22 6.56
C SER A 42 9.11 13.85 6.36
N GLU A 43 8.70 13.94 5.11
CA GLU A 43 7.46 14.54 4.65
C GLU A 43 6.30 13.54 4.72
N GLY A 44 6.57 12.23 4.65
CA GLY A 44 5.52 11.24 4.57
C GLY A 44 5.95 9.78 4.75
N LEU A 45 4.97 8.91 4.99
CA LEU A 45 5.07 7.46 4.90
C LEU A 45 4.29 7.01 3.66
N LEU A 46 4.96 6.41 2.68
CA LEU A 46 4.34 5.76 1.54
C LEU A 46 4.22 4.25 1.77
N LEU A 47 3.00 3.73 1.75
CA LEU A 47 2.68 2.32 1.75
C LEU A 47 2.30 1.90 0.34
N THR A 48 3.09 1.04 -0.31
CA THR A 48 2.77 0.61 -1.69
C THR A 48 2.96 -0.88 -1.98
N CYS A 49 2.37 -1.39 -3.05
CA CYS A 49 2.47 -2.81 -3.39
C CYS A 49 3.93 -3.26 -3.67
N VAL A 50 4.23 -4.52 -3.38
CA VAL A 50 5.51 -5.19 -3.72
C VAL A 50 5.66 -5.49 -5.22
N ASP A 51 4.63 -5.22 -6.04
CA ASP A 51 4.63 -5.48 -7.47
C ASP A 51 5.83 -4.82 -8.18
N SER A 52 6.51 -5.59 -9.03
CA SER A 52 7.73 -5.16 -9.72
C SER A 52 7.52 -3.98 -10.68
N ARG A 53 6.28 -3.70 -11.10
CA ARG A 53 5.91 -2.54 -11.93
C ARG A 53 5.92 -1.23 -11.12
N VAL A 54 5.71 -1.33 -9.81
CA VAL A 54 5.65 -0.17 -8.91
C VAL A 54 7.07 0.15 -8.44
N VAL A 55 7.54 1.34 -8.80
CA VAL A 55 8.84 1.87 -8.34
C VAL A 55 8.57 3.14 -7.54
N ALA A 56 8.35 2.96 -6.24
CA ALA A 56 7.89 3.99 -5.31
C ALA A 56 8.62 5.34 -5.45
N SER A 57 9.96 5.33 -5.40
CA SER A 57 10.77 6.55 -5.52
C SER A 57 10.65 7.24 -6.89
N ARG A 58 10.35 6.51 -7.97
CA ARG A 58 10.10 7.10 -9.29
C ARG A 58 8.68 7.65 -9.41
N LEU A 59 7.71 7.07 -8.70
CA LEU A 59 6.34 7.55 -8.72
C LEU A 59 6.21 8.89 -8.00
N THR A 60 6.88 9.03 -6.84
CA THR A 60 6.79 10.24 -6.02
C THR A 60 7.86 11.27 -6.34
N GLN A 61 8.89 10.91 -7.10
CA GLN A 61 10.10 11.73 -7.30
C GLN A 61 10.77 12.14 -5.97
N ALA A 62 10.53 11.37 -4.90
CA ALA A 62 11.08 11.68 -3.58
C ALA A 62 12.59 11.45 -3.53
N ALA A 63 13.28 12.43 -2.97
CA ALA A 63 14.69 12.39 -2.64
C ALA A 63 14.94 11.58 -1.35
N SER A 64 16.21 11.29 -1.10
CA SER A 64 16.68 10.63 0.11
C SER A 64 16.21 11.39 1.36
N GLY A 65 15.58 10.69 2.32
CA GLY A 65 15.12 11.27 3.59
C GLY A 65 13.70 11.84 3.59
N GLN A 66 13.09 12.10 2.42
CA GLN A 66 11.75 12.69 2.33
C GLN A 66 10.64 11.71 2.69
N LEU A 67 10.73 10.45 2.26
CA LEU A 67 9.67 9.46 2.49
C LEU A 67 10.19 8.21 3.20
N PHE A 68 9.45 7.75 4.20
CA PHE A 68 9.47 6.34 4.59
C PHE A 68 8.71 5.54 3.54
N ILE A 69 9.24 4.41 3.08
CA ILE A 69 8.58 3.58 2.06
C ILE A 69 8.47 2.16 2.59
N VAL A 70 7.24 1.65 2.68
CA VAL A 70 6.97 0.24 2.98
C VAL A 70 6.32 -0.42 1.78
N ARG A 71 6.79 -1.63 1.47
CA ARG A 71 6.24 -2.44 0.39
C ARG A 71 5.75 -3.78 0.89
N ASN A 72 4.48 -4.09 0.70
CA ASN A 72 3.89 -5.38 1.05
C ASN A 72 3.00 -5.94 -0.09
N SER A 73 2.75 -7.25 -0.10
CA SER A 73 1.90 -7.94 -1.07
C SER A 73 0.42 -7.62 -0.84
N GLY A 74 -0.16 -6.82 -1.73
CA GLY A 74 -1.57 -6.43 -1.69
C GLY A 74 -1.87 -5.56 -0.50
N ILE A 75 -1.36 -4.33 -0.55
CA ILE A 75 -1.71 -3.35 0.47
C ILE A 75 -3.19 -3.04 0.37
N ARG A 76 -3.97 -3.75 1.18
CA ARG A 76 -5.10 -3.16 1.88
C ARG A 76 -5.42 -3.89 3.18
N LEU A 77 -5.33 -3.10 4.25
CA LEU A 77 -6.04 -3.25 5.50
C LEU A 77 -6.45 -1.85 6.01
N PHE A 78 -6.77 -0.95 5.09
CA PHE A 78 -7.06 0.44 5.42
C PHE A 78 -8.45 0.83 4.97
N PHE A 79 -9.26 1.18 5.96
CA PHE A 79 -10.40 2.06 5.77
C PHE A 79 -9.87 3.49 5.55
N THR A 80 -9.59 3.76 4.28
CA THR A 80 -9.97 4.95 3.48
C THR A 80 -9.55 6.38 3.81
N LEU A 81 -8.72 6.93 2.90
CA LEU A 81 -8.90 8.23 2.24
C LEU A 81 -8.58 8.07 0.73
N ILE A 82 -9.48 8.21 -0.26
CA ILE A 82 -9.14 8.07 -1.71
C ILE A 82 -9.16 9.44 -2.40
N LEU A 83 -8.02 9.89 -2.92
CA LEU A 83 -7.99 10.90 -3.98
C LEU A 83 -7.78 10.21 -5.32
N LEU A 84 -8.81 10.28 -6.17
CA LEU A 84 -8.73 9.95 -7.58
C LEU A 84 -7.79 10.97 -8.25
N ILE A 85 -6.64 10.50 -8.75
CA ILE A 85 -5.93 11.22 -9.80
C ILE A 85 -6.26 10.51 -11.11
N GLU A 86 -6.80 11.27 -12.06
CA GLU A 86 -6.94 10.83 -13.45
C GLU A 86 -5.56 10.36 -13.94
N ASN A 87 -5.40 9.05 -14.17
CA ASN A 87 -4.28 8.31 -14.84
C ASN A 87 -3.70 7.13 -14.03
N GLU A 88 -4.43 6.00 -14.04
CA GLU A 88 -3.98 4.62 -13.69
C GLU A 88 -3.53 4.32 -12.25
N TYR A 89 -3.49 5.31 -11.36
CA TYR A 89 -2.92 5.18 -10.03
C TYR A 89 -3.79 5.80 -8.93
N TRP A 90 -3.88 5.12 -7.78
CA TRP A 90 -4.71 5.55 -6.65
C TRP A 90 -3.84 6.16 -5.55
N PHE A 91 -4.06 7.42 -5.21
CA PHE A 91 -3.38 8.11 -4.11
C PHE A 91 -4.31 8.24 -2.92
N PHE A 92 -3.87 7.73 -1.77
CA PHE A 92 -4.59 7.88 -0.51
C PHE A 92 -3.78 8.81 0.39
N PHE A 93 -4.38 9.82 1.04
CA PHE A 93 -3.69 10.73 1.98
C PHE A 93 -4.32 10.60 3.37
N PHE A 94 -3.60 10.26 4.42
CA PHE A 94 -4.10 10.42 5.79
C PHE A 94 -3.46 11.64 6.41
N VAL A 95 -4.29 12.62 6.74
CA VAL A 95 -4.00 13.66 7.74
C VAL A 95 -4.51 13.11 9.08
N GLU A 96 -3.75 13.37 10.15
CA GLU A 96 -3.82 12.75 11.49
C GLU A 96 -5.20 12.21 11.93
N GLY A 97 -5.21 10.97 12.44
CA GLY A 97 -6.27 10.56 13.39
C GLY A 97 -6.93 9.20 13.24
N ASN A 98 -6.67 8.36 12.24
CA ASN A 98 -7.23 6.99 12.19
C ASN A 98 -6.31 5.97 11.46
N LEU A 99 -5.85 4.96 12.21
CA LEU A 99 -4.86 3.94 11.79
C LEU A 99 -5.52 2.78 10.98
N VAL A 100 -4.91 2.45 9.82
CA VAL A 100 -4.19 1.19 9.50
C VAL A 100 -4.58 -0.02 10.37
N PRO A 101 -4.76 -1.24 9.81
CA PRO A 101 -5.75 -2.25 10.22
C PRO A 101 -6.20 -2.09 11.64
N LEU A 102 -7.52 -1.94 11.83
CA LEU A 102 -8.17 -1.72 13.13
C LEU A 102 -7.24 -2.11 14.26
N TYR A 103 -6.71 -1.13 14.96
CA TYR A 103 -5.78 -1.32 16.08
C TYR A 103 -6.24 -2.46 17.02
N ASP A 104 -7.56 -2.67 17.13
CA ASP A 104 -8.21 -3.78 17.81
C ASP A 104 -7.73 -5.18 17.41
N TYR A 105 -7.40 -5.44 16.14
CA TYR A 105 -6.84 -6.73 15.71
C TYR A 105 -5.50 -7.00 16.39
N PHE A 106 -4.65 -5.98 16.50
CA PHE A 106 -3.33 -6.09 17.12
C PHE A 106 -3.42 -6.09 18.65
N LYS A 107 -4.31 -5.25 19.21
CA LYS A 107 -4.57 -5.17 20.65
C LYS A 107 -5.09 -6.50 21.22
N ASN A 108 -5.96 -7.20 20.47
CA ASN A 108 -6.61 -8.42 20.96
C ASN A 108 -5.79 -9.69 20.72
N ASN A 109 -4.89 -9.71 19.73
CA ASN A 109 -4.16 -10.93 19.36
C ASN A 109 -2.68 -10.95 19.81
N SER A 110 -2.14 -9.86 20.36
CA SER A 110 -0.69 -9.74 20.72
C SER A 110 0.27 -10.02 19.54
N ILE A 111 -0.24 -10.08 18.31
CA ILE A 111 0.55 -10.23 17.10
C ILE A 111 1.06 -8.84 16.75
N VAL A 112 2.37 -8.63 16.70
CA VAL A 112 2.96 -7.36 16.23
C VAL A 112 3.36 -7.54 14.77
N GLY A 113 2.61 -6.91 13.87
CA GLY A 113 2.92 -6.89 12.43
C GLY A 113 4.03 -5.89 12.10
N GLY A 114 4.72 -6.11 10.97
CA GLY A 114 5.74 -5.17 10.49
C GLY A 114 5.14 -3.78 10.20
N GLU A 115 3.89 -3.73 9.76
CA GLU A 115 3.15 -2.50 9.49
C GLU A 115 2.90 -1.70 10.78
N SER A 116 2.53 -2.37 11.88
CA SER A 116 2.33 -1.72 13.17
C SER A 116 3.61 -1.05 13.67
N ALA A 117 4.74 -1.76 13.54
CA ALA A 117 6.05 -1.24 13.92
C ALA A 117 6.48 -0.03 13.07
N VAL A 118 6.19 -0.06 11.76
CA VAL A 118 6.46 1.08 10.87
C VAL A 118 5.64 2.29 11.30
N LEU A 119 4.36 2.14 11.59
CA LEU A 119 3.51 3.27 11.96
C LEU A 119 3.92 3.90 13.28
N GLU A 120 4.29 3.08 14.26
CA GLU A 120 4.86 3.59 15.50
C GLU A 120 6.13 4.39 15.20
N LEU A 121 7.03 3.85 14.36
CA LEU A 121 8.24 4.55 13.96
C LEU A 121 7.94 5.87 13.25
N THR A 122 7.05 5.89 12.26
CA THR A 122 6.82 7.08 11.44
C THR A 122 5.93 8.10 12.11
N CYS A 123 4.78 7.67 12.63
CA CYS A 123 3.77 8.58 13.17
C CYS A 123 4.10 8.99 14.59
N SER A 124 4.41 8.03 15.48
CA SER A 124 4.61 8.33 16.89
C SER A 124 6.03 8.80 17.22
N ARG A 125 7.05 8.24 16.57
CA ARG A 125 8.46 8.56 16.88
C ARG A 125 9.06 9.63 15.97
N ASN A 126 8.62 9.73 14.72
CA ASN A 126 9.13 10.71 13.76
C ASN A 126 8.11 11.82 13.40
N ASN A 127 6.89 11.78 13.95
CA ASN A 127 5.83 12.78 13.72
C ASN A 127 5.62 13.09 12.23
N VAL A 128 5.64 12.05 11.41
CA VAL A 128 5.41 12.19 9.97
C VAL A 128 3.98 12.68 9.75
N PRO A 129 3.79 13.82 9.05
CA PRO A 129 2.49 14.48 8.94
C PRO A 129 1.55 13.82 7.92
N LEU A 130 2.08 12.93 7.07
CA LEU A 130 1.34 12.34 5.97
C LEU A 130 1.58 10.83 5.89
N ILE A 131 0.51 10.05 5.83
CA ILE A 131 0.58 8.66 5.36
C ILE A 131 -0.09 8.56 4.00
N ALA A 132 0.69 8.21 2.98
CA ALA A 132 0.21 7.91 1.65
C ALA A 132 0.07 6.41 1.41
N ILE A 133 -1.04 5.95 0.83
CA ILE A 133 -1.17 4.57 0.34
C ILE A 133 -1.25 4.59 -1.17
N PHE A 134 -0.62 3.62 -1.82
CA PHE A 134 -0.59 3.51 -3.27
C PHE A 134 -0.78 2.06 -3.70
N ASP A 135 -1.93 1.78 -4.31
CA ASP A 135 -2.19 0.53 -4.99
C ASP A 135 -2.17 0.73 -6.51
N HIS A 136 -2.18 -0.38 -7.24
CA HIS A 136 -2.13 -0.37 -8.70
C HIS A 136 -3.18 -1.30 -9.30
N LEU A 137 -3.57 -1.01 -10.53
CA LEU A 137 -4.43 -1.88 -11.32
C LEU A 137 -3.77 -3.25 -11.56
N ASP A 138 -4.58 -4.29 -11.66
CA ASP A 138 -4.13 -5.68 -11.86
C ASP A 138 -3.14 -6.16 -10.78
N CYS A 139 -3.46 -5.85 -9.52
CA CYS A 139 -2.72 -6.36 -8.38
C CYS A 139 -2.91 -7.88 -8.25
N LYS A 140 -1.80 -8.62 -8.23
CA LYS A 140 -1.81 -10.10 -8.12
C LYS A 140 -2.45 -10.57 -6.81
N THR A 141 -2.23 -9.84 -5.74
CA THR A 141 -2.83 -10.15 -4.45
C THR A 141 -4.34 -9.90 -4.46
N MET A 142 -4.79 -8.81 -5.08
CA MET A 142 -6.23 -8.52 -5.20
C MET A 142 -6.94 -9.50 -6.12
N ASN A 143 -6.26 -9.94 -7.19
CA ASN A 143 -6.71 -11.05 -8.02
C ASN A 143 -6.90 -12.34 -7.21
N LEU A 144 -5.94 -12.68 -6.33
CA LEU A 144 -6.06 -13.84 -5.44
C LEU A 144 -7.20 -13.68 -4.44
N LEU A 145 -7.30 -12.51 -3.79
CA LEU A 145 -8.38 -12.21 -2.85
C LEU A 145 -9.75 -12.37 -3.51
N TYR A 146 -9.90 -11.82 -4.72
CA TYR A 146 -11.14 -11.97 -5.48
C TYR A 146 -11.47 -13.45 -5.72
N ARG A 147 -10.49 -14.29 -6.07
CA ARG A 147 -10.72 -15.73 -6.27
C ARG A 147 -11.15 -16.45 -4.99
N ILE A 148 -10.54 -16.13 -3.85
CA ILE A 148 -10.81 -16.81 -2.57
C ILE A 148 -11.93 -16.16 -1.73
N ARG A 149 -12.58 -15.09 -2.22
CA ARG A 149 -13.57 -14.28 -1.46
C ARG A 149 -14.77 -15.08 -0.92
N ASN A 150 -15.11 -16.18 -1.57
CA ASN A 150 -16.21 -17.05 -1.14
C ASN A 150 -15.77 -18.06 -0.06
N GLU A 151 -14.46 -18.22 0.13
CA GLU A 151 -13.83 -19.15 1.07
C GLU A 151 -13.08 -18.41 2.19
N ILE A 152 -13.41 -17.13 2.43
CA ILE A 152 -12.68 -16.25 3.35
C ILE A 152 -12.66 -16.79 4.79
N SER A 153 -13.72 -17.51 5.19
CA SER A 153 -13.86 -18.12 6.52
C SER A 153 -13.12 -19.46 6.67
N ILE A 154 -12.59 -20.03 5.58
CA ILE A 154 -11.94 -21.34 5.58
C ILE A 154 -10.43 -21.16 5.73
N PRO A 155 -9.77 -21.66 6.79
CA PRO A 155 -8.32 -21.53 6.96
C PRO A 155 -7.53 -22.05 5.75
N SER A 156 -6.39 -21.41 5.44
CA SER A 156 -5.47 -21.85 4.38
C SER A 156 -4.10 -22.18 4.96
N LYS A 157 -3.39 -23.10 4.29
CA LYS A 157 -1.98 -23.41 4.59
C LYS A 157 -1.02 -22.46 3.88
N SER A 158 -1.48 -21.75 2.85
CA SER A 158 -0.68 -20.74 2.15
C SER A 158 -0.56 -19.50 3.03
N PRO A 159 0.66 -19.02 3.35
CA PRO A 159 0.83 -17.84 4.20
C PRO A 159 0.11 -16.60 3.65
N LEU A 160 0.19 -16.38 2.33
CA LEU A 160 -0.47 -15.25 1.67
C LEU A 160 -1.99 -15.37 1.73
N GLU A 161 -2.53 -16.55 1.43
CA GLU A 161 -3.98 -16.75 1.51
C GLU A 161 -4.48 -16.65 2.95
N GLN A 162 -3.77 -17.25 3.90
CA GLN A 162 -4.15 -17.18 5.31
C GLN A 162 -4.14 -15.73 5.79
N TRP A 163 -3.12 -14.96 5.41
CA TRP A 163 -3.05 -13.53 5.69
C TRP A 163 -4.27 -12.81 5.08
N LEU A 164 -4.56 -13.02 3.80
CA LEU A 164 -5.74 -12.42 3.16
C LEU A 164 -7.05 -12.82 3.83
N LYS A 165 -7.22 -14.09 4.21
CA LYS A 165 -8.43 -14.59 4.85
C LYS A 165 -8.62 -14.03 6.26
N THR A 166 -7.54 -13.85 7.00
CA THR A 166 -7.58 -13.23 8.33
C THR A 166 -7.91 -11.74 8.26
N HIS A 167 -7.42 -11.06 7.24
CA HIS A 167 -7.39 -9.60 7.22
C HIS A 167 -8.43 -8.95 6.31
N ALA A 168 -8.81 -9.58 5.20
CA ALA A 168 -9.71 -8.98 4.21
C ALA A 168 -11.20 -9.27 4.46
N VAL A 169 -11.57 -9.83 5.62
CA VAL A 169 -12.96 -10.22 5.92
C VAL A 169 -13.93 -9.06 5.70
N ARG A 170 -13.67 -7.89 6.31
CA ARG A 170 -14.53 -6.71 6.19
C ARG A 170 -14.59 -6.16 4.76
N THR A 171 -13.45 -6.10 4.07
CA THR A 171 -13.36 -5.69 2.67
C THR A 171 -14.20 -6.59 1.77
N VAL A 172 -14.10 -7.91 1.95
CA VAL A 172 -14.90 -8.89 1.19
C VAL A 172 -16.38 -8.79 1.50
N GLU A 173 -16.76 -8.60 2.77
CA GLU A 173 -18.16 -8.39 3.15
C GLU A 173 -18.74 -7.12 2.52
N GLN A 174 -17.98 -6.02 2.53
CA GLN A 174 -18.41 -4.77 1.92
C GLN A 174 -18.48 -4.88 0.40
N PHE A 175 -17.53 -5.56 -0.23
CA PHE A 175 -17.56 -5.83 -1.66
C PHE A 175 -18.75 -6.71 -2.05
N LYS A 176 -19.09 -7.74 -1.27
CA LYS A 176 -20.28 -8.58 -1.51
C LYS A 176 -21.58 -7.77 -1.45
N LYS A 177 -21.68 -6.81 -0.51
CA LYS A 177 -22.82 -5.89 -0.43
C LYS A 177 -22.93 -5.04 -1.70
N LEU A 178 -21.81 -4.52 -2.19
CA LEU A 178 -21.74 -3.73 -3.43
C LEU A 178 -22.05 -4.56 -4.68
N GLU A 179 -21.50 -5.77 -4.77
CA GLU A 179 -21.75 -6.73 -5.87
C GLU A 179 -23.24 -7.12 -5.92
N SER A 180 -23.89 -7.27 -4.76
CA SER A 180 -25.31 -7.60 -4.68
C SER A 180 -26.22 -6.41 -5.01
N SER A 181 -25.83 -5.18 -4.66
CA SER A 181 -26.62 -3.99 -4.98
C SER A 181 -26.43 -3.51 -6.42
N GLY A 182 -25.32 -3.87 -7.07
CA GLY A 182 -24.90 -3.33 -8.37
C GLY A 182 -24.54 -1.84 -8.33
N ASP A 183 -24.54 -1.24 -7.13
CA ASP A 183 -24.34 0.20 -6.90
C ASP A 183 -22.85 0.50 -6.73
N TYR A 184 -22.09 0.35 -7.82
CA TYR A 184 -20.68 0.72 -7.84
C TYR A 184 -20.50 2.24 -7.79
N LYS A 185 -21.46 3.02 -8.30
CA LYS A 185 -21.43 4.49 -8.27
C LYS A 185 -21.62 5.07 -6.86
N ARG A 186 -21.86 4.23 -5.86
CA ARG A 186 -22.05 4.66 -4.48
C ARG A 186 -20.85 5.45 -4.01
N LYS A 187 -21.13 6.68 -3.60
CA LYS A 187 -20.21 7.56 -2.92
C LYS A 187 -19.84 6.98 -1.56
N LEU A 188 -18.54 6.77 -1.36
CA LEU A 188 -17.99 6.50 -0.05
C LEU A 188 -17.68 7.84 0.60
N ILE A 189 -18.26 8.10 1.77
CA ILE A 189 -18.06 9.33 2.53
C ILE A 189 -17.15 9.00 3.69
N PHE A 190 -16.10 9.79 3.83
CA PHE A 190 -15.15 9.67 4.91
C PHE A 190 -15.16 10.94 5.72
N THR A 191 -15.65 10.79 6.93
CA THR A 191 -15.76 11.89 7.87
C THR A 191 -14.51 11.92 8.74
N SER A 192 -13.85 13.07 8.81
CA SER A 192 -12.78 13.30 9.76
C SER A 192 -13.35 13.29 11.18
N ALA A 193 -12.66 12.63 12.09
CA ALA A 193 -13.10 12.56 13.49
C ALA A 193 -12.92 13.90 14.24
N GLN A 194 -12.12 14.82 13.69
CA GLN A 194 -11.65 16.02 14.39
C GLN A 194 -11.87 17.31 13.60
N HIS A 195 -11.93 17.25 12.27
CA HIS A 195 -12.05 18.42 11.40
C HIS A 195 -12.99 18.14 10.22
N TYR A 196 -14.28 18.52 10.34
CA TYR A 196 -15.29 18.31 9.28
C TYR A 196 -14.92 18.93 7.92
N GLU A 197 -13.97 19.88 7.90
CA GLU A 197 -13.46 20.51 6.67
C GLU A 197 -12.57 19.58 5.85
N ASP A 198 -12.10 18.48 6.44
CA ASP A 198 -11.32 17.41 5.81
C ASP A 198 -12.20 16.22 5.38
N ASP A 199 -13.53 16.34 5.50
CA ASP A 199 -14.45 15.35 4.96
C ASP A 199 -14.28 15.29 3.44
N PHE A 200 -14.14 14.08 2.90
CA PHE A 200 -13.97 13.91 1.46
C PHE A 200 -14.72 12.69 0.93
N GLU A 201 -14.91 12.71 -0.38
CA GLU A 201 -15.75 11.78 -1.10
C GLU A 201 -14.90 10.92 -2.02
N ALA A 202 -15.12 9.61 -1.99
CA ALA A 202 -14.53 8.70 -2.94
C ALA A 202 -15.60 7.98 -3.77
N PHE A 203 -15.24 7.64 -5.00
CA PHE A 203 -16.07 6.84 -5.88
C PHE A 203 -15.37 5.52 -6.16
N ILE A 204 -16.13 4.43 -6.10
CA ILE A 204 -15.68 3.13 -6.62
C ILE A 204 -16.04 3.12 -8.10
N ASP A 205 -15.04 3.19 -8.99
CA ASP A 205 -15.25 3.05 -10.44
C ASP A 205 -16.47 3.83 -10.96
N SER A 206 -16.43 5.16 -10.90
CA SER A 206 -17.54 6.04 -11.28
C SER A 206 -18.11 5.76 -12.68
N ASN A 207 -17.25 5.31 -13.60
CA ASN A 207 -17.59 4.97 -14.98
C ASN A 207 -17.98 3.49 -15.17
N ASN A 208 -17.80 2.65 -14.14
CA ASN A 208 -18.07 1.21 -14.16
C ASN A 208 -17.22 0.43 -15.20
N GLU A 209 -16.01 0.90 -15.49
CA GLU A 209 -15.12 0.40 -16.55
C GLU A 209 -14.11 -0.64 -16.06
N PHE A 210 -13.89 -0.74 -14.75
CA PHE A 210 -12.90 -1.62 -14.17
C PHE A 210 -13.39 -3.06 -14.01
N LYS A 211 -12.44 -3.99 -13.98
CA LYS A 211 -12.71 -5.40 -13.72
C LYS A 211 -13.12 -5.58 -12.26
N HIS A 212 -13.86 -6.65 -11.97
CA HIS A 212 -14.38 -6.90 -10.61
C HIS A 212 -13.30 -6.96 -9.52
N PHE A 213 -12.09 -7.44 -9.83
CA PHE A 213 -10.99 -7.47 -8.86
C PHE A 213 -10.35 -6.09 -8.63
N ASP A 214 -10.36 -5.20 -9.62
CA ASP A 214 -9.92 -3.81 -9.49
C ASP A 214 -10.98 -2.96 -8.77
N LYS A 215 -12.27 -3.32 -8.90
CA LYS A 215 -13.34 -2.78 -8.06
C LYS A 215 -13.17 -3.21 -6.61
N LEU A 216 -12.81 -4.46 -6.38
CA LEU A 216 -12.53 -4.99 -5.04
C LEU A 216 -11.37 -4.27 -4.35
N SER A 217 -10.35 -3.80 -5.09
CA SER A 217 -9.26 -3.02 -4.49
C SER A 217 -9.66 -1.61 -4.08
N GLN A 218 -10.80 -1.10 -4.57
CA GLN A 218 -11.35 0.20 -4.22
C GLN A 218 -12.32 0.16 -3.03
N VAL A 219 -12.73 -1.03 -2.56
CA VAL A 219 -13.55 -1.21 -1.35
C VAL A 219 -12.74 -1.17 -0.06
#